data_AF-A0A920FFI3-F1
#
_entry.id   AF-A0A920FFI3-F1
#
_cell.length_a   1.000
_cell.length_b   1.000
_cell.length_c   1.000
_cell.angle_alpha   90.00
_cell.angle_beta   90.00
_cell.angle_gamma   90.00
#
_symmetry.space_group_name_H-M   'P 1'
#
loop_
_entity.id
_entity.type
_entity.pdbx_description
1 polymer ?
#
loop_
_entity_poly.entity_id
_entity_poly.type
_entity_poly.pdbx_seq_one_letter_code
_entity_poly.pdbx_strand_id
1 'polypeptide(L)'
;MKAHKNKSFFLINALIIFGFISFQILNIENPHISLGKYNASFFYTSGSPAGKTGAPGEGNCTQCHAGMVNSGLSTSTLTSSGNNEYVPGNTYNLTLDIQNGSAKNGFQIVVLDSISNSNAGNLIVTDANNTKLISGNNRFYITHKAPRN
;
A
#
# COMPACT_ATOMS: atom_id res chain seq x y z
N MET A 1 -48.45 57.72 -31.04
CA MET A 1 -48.33 57.34 -29.61
C MET A 1 -47.17 56.36 -29.47
N LYS A 2 -46.24 56.68 -28.58
CA LYS A 2 -44.88 56.13 -28.37
C LYS A 2 -44.71 54.61 -28.55
N ALA A 3 -43.87 54.21 -29.53
CA ALA A 3 -43.31 52.86 -29.63
C ALA A 3 -42.20 52.66 -28.58
N HIS A 4 -42.58 52.41 -27.32
CA HIS A 4 -41.65 52.19 -26.20
C HIS A 4 -41.35 50.70 -25.92
N LYS A 5 -41.92 49.75 -26.68
CA LYS A 5 -41.85 48.32 -26.36
C LYS A 5 -40.55 47.61 -26.80
N ASN A 6 -39.79 48.16 -27.76
CA ASN A 6 -38.66 47.43 -28.34
C ASN A 6 -37.32 47.64 -27.62
N LYS A 7 -37.17 48.71 -26.83
CA LYS A 7 -35.94 48.96 -26.06
C LYS A 7 -35.83 48.05 -24.83
N SER A 8 -36.96 47.75 -24.19
CA SER A 8 -37.02 46.89 -23.00
C SER A 8 -36.72 45.42 -23.34
N PHE A 9 -37.21 44.91 -24.48
CA PHE A 9 -36.91 43.55 -24.93
C PHE A 9 -35.43 43.33 -25.24
N PHE A 10 -34.75 44.33 -25.81
CA PHE A 10 -33.31 44.26 -26.09
C PHE A 10 -32.47 44.30 -24.81
N LEU A 11 -32.87 45.11 -23.82
CA LEU A 11 -32.20 45.21 -22.52
C LEU A 11 -32.37 43.95 -21.67
N ILE A 12 -33.54 43.29 -21.72
CA ILE A 12 -33.80 42.05 -20.98
C ILE A 12 -33.00 40.88 -21.56
N ASN A 13 -32.94 40.75 -22.90
CA ASN A 13 -32.12 39.72 -23.55
C ASN A 13 -30.62 39.95 -23.34
N ALA A 14 -30.16 41.21 -23.32
CA ALA A 14 -28.77 41.54 -22.99
C ALA A 14 -28.43 41.15 -21.53
N LEU A 15 -29.32 41.40 -20.57
CA LEU A 15 -29.10 41.04 -19.17
C LEU A 15 -29.02 39.51 -18.95
N ILE A 16 -29.82 38.75 -19.69
CA ILE A 16 -29.80 37.28 -19.66
C ILE A 16 -28.49 36.75 -20.26
N ILE A 17 -28.04 37.28 -21.42
CA ILE A 17 -26.79 36.88 -22.07
C ILE A 17 -25.57 37.21 -21.19
N PHE A 18 -25.53 38.39 -20.56
CA PHE A 18 -24.47 38.72 -19.60
C PHE A 18 -24.50 37.83 -18.36
N GLY A 19 -25.68 37.50 -17.82
CA GLY A 19 -25.82 36.57 -16.69
C GLY A 19 -25.34 35.14 -17.00
N PHE A 20 -25.65 34.62 -18.20
CA PHE A 20 -25.16 33.31 -18.66
C PHE A 20 -23.66 33.31 -18.96
N ILE A 21 -23.12 34.39 -19.54
CA ILE A 21 -21.67 34.53 -19.77
C ILE A 21 -20.92 34.67 -18.43
N SER A 22 -21.47 35.41 -17.45
CA SER A 22 -20.90 35.48 -16.10
C SER A 22 -20.96 34.15 -15.35
N PHE A 23 -22.00 33.33 -15.55
CA PHE A 23 -22.08 31.98 -14.98
C PHE A 23 -21.11 30.98 -15.65
N GLN A 24 -20.77 31.20 -16.93
CA GLN A 24 -19.73 30.45 -17.64
C GLN A 24 -18.32 30.93 -17.24
N ILE A 25 -18.12 32.22 -16.93
CA ILE A 25 -16.83 32.80 -16.49
C ILE A 25 -16.58 32.62 -14.97
N LEU A 26 -17.58 32.31 -14.16
CA LEU A 26 -17.37 31.86 -12.77
C LEU A 26 -17.19 30.33 -12.65
N ASN A 27 -17.24 29.61 -13.77
CA ASN A 27 -16.71 28.24 -13.90
C ASN A 27 -15.32 28.26 -14.55
N ILE A 28 -14.52 29.30 -14.27
CA ILE A 28 -13.07 29.14 -14.32
C ILE A 28 -12.77 28.08 -13.28
N GLU A 29 -12.52 26.89 -13.81
CA GLU A 29 -11.67 25.84 -13.28
C GLU A 29 -11.53 25.96 -11.77
N ASN A 30 -12.13 25.01 -11.03
CA ASN A 30 -11.43 24.54 -9.85
C ASN A 30 -9.98 24.44 -10.32
N PRO A 31 -9.05 25.32 -9.87
CA PRO A 31 -7.68 24.94 -10.06
C PRO A 31 -7.71 23.60 -9.37
N HIS A 32 -7.32 22.55 -10.08
CA HIS A 32 -6.72 21.48 -9.33
C HIS A 32 -5.71 22.23 -8.49
N ILE A 33 -6.09 22.43 -7.21
CA ILE A 33 -5.18 22.66 -6.14
C ILE A 33 -4.29 21.48 -6.41
N SER A 34 -3.17 21.76 -7.06
CA SER A 34 -2.04 20.91 -7.03
C SER A 34 -1.64 21.00 -5.57
N LEU A 35 -2.42 20.34 -4.70
CA LEU A 35 -1.95 19.19 -3.99
C LEU A 35 -1.17 18.46 -5.08
N GLY A 36 0.07 18.92 -5.31
CA GLY A 36 1.10 18.05 -5.82
C GLY A 36 0.83 16.81 -5.03
N LYS A 37 0.52 15.72 -5.72
CA LYS A 37 0.31 14.44 -5.09
C LYS A 37 1.58 14.25 -4.28
N TYR A 38 1.56 14.72 -3.03
CA TYR A 38 2.21 14.12 -1.93
C TYR A 38 1.48 12.78 -1.98
N ASN A 39 2.01 11.88 -2.81
CA ASN A 39 2.02 10.49 -2.50
C ASN A 39 2.63 10.53 -1.11
N ALA A 40 1.79 10.71 -0.09
CA ALA A 40 2.15 10.45 1.27
C ALA A 40 2.55 9.00 1.15
N SER A 41 3.85 8.77 1.00
CA SER A 41 4.39 7.44 0.90
C SER A 41 3.90 6.81 2.18
N PHE A 42 2.97 5.88 2.04
CA PHE A 42 2.34 5.27 3.19
C PHE A 42 3.42 4.39 3.78
N PHE A 43 4.20 4.97 4.67
CA PHE A 43 5.30 4.27 5.31
C PHE A 43 4.65 3.34 6.32
N TYR A 44 4.67 2.05 6.00
CA TYR A 44 4.20 0.97 6.85
C TYR A 44 5.17 0.73 8.01
N THR A 45 5.45 1.79 8.78
CA THR A 45 6.43 1.78 9.86
C THR A 45 5.99 0.88 11.00
N SER A 46 4.68 0.68 11.19
CA SER A 46 4.17 -0.21 12.22
C SER A 46 4.12 -1.69 11.79
N GLY A 47 4.61 -2.02 10.59
CA GLY A 47 4.60 -3.36 10.01
C GLY A 47 4.01 -3.40 8.60
N SER A 48 4.49 -4.35 7.78
CA SER A 48 4.08 -4.52 6.38
C SER A 48 2.57 -4.78 6.26
N PRO A 49 1.89 -4.25 5.22
CA PRO A 49 0.51 -4.64 4.94
C PRO A 49 0.48 -6.12 4.53
N ALA A 50 -0.62 -6.80 4.82
CA ALA A 50 -0.79 -8.21 4.46
C ALA A 50 -0.63 -8.43 2.94
N GLY A 51 -0.02 -9.56 2.56
CA GLY A 51 0.06 -9.96 1.16
C GLY A 51 1.17 -9.31 0.33
N LYS A 52 2.33 -9.01 0.96
CA LYS A 52 3.52 -8.44 0.31
C LYS A 52 4.75 -9.35 0.36
N THR A 53 4.54 -10.65 0.55
CA THR A 53 5.64 -11.62 0.66
C THR A 53 6.21 -12.07 -0.69
N GLY A 54 5.46 -11.86 -1.78
CA GLY A 54 5.76 -12.46 -3.09
C GLY A 54 5.31 -13.92 -3.22
N ALA A 55 4.61 -14.48 -2.22
CA ALA A 55 4.02 -15.81 -2.31
C ALA A 55 2.96 -15.92 -3.44
N PRO A 56 2.59 -17.14 -3.88
CA PRO A 56 1.56 -17.30 -4.90
C PRO A 56 0.26 -16.56 -4.56
N GLY A 57 -0.19 -15.72 -5.49
CA GLY A 57 -1.38 -14.85 -5.32
C GLY A 57 -1.13 -13.53 -4.59
N GLU A 58 0.11 -13.22 -4.19
CA GLU A 58 0.46 -11.98 -3.50
C GLU A 58 1.29 -11.03 -4.34
N GLY A 59 1.25 -9.75 -3.96
CA GLY A 59 2.23 -8.78 -4.43
C GLY A 59 3.53 -8.87 -3.64
N ASN A 60 4.43 -7.93 -3.90
CA ASN A 60 5.68 -7.82 -3.16
C ASN A 60 5.99 -6.35 -2.83
N CYS A 61 7.17 -6.11 -2.26
CA CYS A 61 7.61 -4.78 -1.83
C CYS A 61 7.61 -3.73 -2.97
N THR A 62 7.77 -4.11 -4.24
CA THR A 62 7.85 -3.15 -5.36
C THR A 62 6.52 -2.48 -5.69
N GLN A 63 5.42 -2.96 -5.11
CA GLN A 63 4.12 -2.28 -5.22
C GLN A 63 4.07 -0.96 -4.45
N CYS A 64 4.99 -0.76 -3.50
CA CYS A 64 5.06 0.47 -2.70
C CYS A 64 6.47 1.09 -2.71
N HIS A 65 7.51 0.27 -2.85
CA HIS A 65 8.90 0.72 -2.91
C HIS A 65 9.40 0.75 -4.35
N ALA A 66 10.15 1.78 -4.72
CA ALA A 66 10.89 1.77 -5.97
C ALA A 66 12.08 0.79 -5.88
N GLY A 67 12.58 0.35 -7.03
CA GLY A 67 13.72 -0.56 -7.12
C GLY A 67 13.33 -2.01 -7.35
N MET A 68 14.25 -2.91 -7.03
CA MET A 68 14.13 -4.34 -7.29
C MET A 68 13.86 -5.10 -6.00
N VAL A 69 13.20 -6.26 -6.13
CA VAL A 69 13.08 -7.21 -5.02
C VAL A 69 14.49 -7.61 -4.58
N ASN A 70 14.70 -7.60 -3.26
CA ASN A 70 15.94 -8.05 -2.67
C ASN A 70 15.99 -9.59 -2.65
N SER A 71 16.19 -10.19 -3.83
CA SER A 71 16.21 -11.64 -4.02
C SER A 71 17.62 -12.20 -3.89
N GLY A 72 17.80 -13.23 -3.07
CA GLY A 72 19.04 -14.01 -3.00
C GLY A 72 19.62 -14.14 -1.58
N LEU A 73 20.36 -15.23 -1.36
CA LEU A 73 20.97 -15.56 -0.06
C LEU A 73 21.97 -14.51 0.42
N SER A 74 22.61 -13.78 -0.50
CA SER A 74 23.62 -12.77 -0.17
C SER A 74 23.05 -11.52 0.50
N THR A 75 21.72 -11.32 0.46
CA THR A 75 21.09 -10.10 0.97
C THR A 75 19.98 -10.35 1.98
N SER A 76 19.38 -11.55 1.98
CA SER A 76 18.47 -11.99 3.03
C SER A 76 18.46 -13.52 3.10
N THR A 77 18.59 -14.08 4.30
CA THR A 77 18.55 -15.53 4.53
C THR A 77 17.51 -15.85 5.59
N LEU A 78 16.59 -16.77 5.28
CA LEU A 78 15.65 -17.36 6.23
C LEU A 78 16.12 -18.78 6.55
N THR A 79 16.43 -19.06 7.81
CA THR A 79 16.82 -20.39 8.28
C THR A 79 15.75 -20.97 9.20
N SER A 80 15.65 -22.30 9.22
CA SER A 80 14.78 -23.06 10.12
C SER A 80 15.63 -24.00 10.97
N SER A 81 15.29 -24.13 12.26
CA SER A 81 15.90 -25.14 13.13
C SER A 81 15.61 -26.59 12.70
N GLY A 82 14.71 -26.79 11.73
CA GLY A 82 14.40 -28.08 11.12
C GLY A 82 15.31 -28.46 9.94
N ASN A 83 16.35 -27.69 9.61
CA ASN A 83 17.27 -27.98 8.51
C ASN A 83 16.58 -28.25 7.16
N ASN A 84 15.53 -27.48 6.85
CA ASN A 84 14.68 -27.62 5.66
C ASN A 84 13.81 -28.89 5.61
N GLU A 85 13.71 -29.63 6.70
CA GLU A 85 12.79 -30.74 6.86
C GLU A 85 11.59 -30.33 7.72
N TYR A 86 10.41 -30.79 7.31
CA TYR A 86 9.17 -30.56 8.03
C TYR A 86 8.58 -31.89 8.48
N VAL A 87 8.40 -32.03 9.79
CA VAL A 87 7.67 -33.13 10.42
C VAL A 87 6.42 -32.54 11.08
N PRO A 88 5.21 -33.04 10.72
CA PRO A 88 3.97 -32.58 11.32
C PRO A 88 3.99 -32.66 12.85
N GLY A 89 3.52 -31.59 13.51
CA GLY A 89 3.45 -31.49 14.98
C GLY A 89 4.69 -30.90 15.65
N ASN A 90 5.83 -30.82 14.94
CA ASN A 90 7.02 -30.18 15.47
C ASN A 90 6.94 -28.65 15.39
N THR A 91 7.57 -27.99 16.36
CA THR A 91 7.76 -26.52 16.36
C THR A 91 9.19 -26.21 15.93
N TYR A 92 9.33 -25.28 14.99
CA TYR A 92 10.61 -24.87 14.44
C TYR A 92 10.83 -23.37 14.64
N ASN A 93 12.04 -23.00 15.06
CA ASN A 93 12.44 -21.60 15.10
C ASN A 93 12.84 -21.15 13.70
N LEU A 94 12.27 -20.02 13.28
CA LEU A 94 12.64 -19.35 12.03
C LEU A 94 13.49 -18.12 12.37
N THR A 95 14.66 -18.02 11.74
CA THR A 95 15.55 -16.87 11.88
C THR A 95 15.71 -16.18 10.53
N LEU A 96 15.32 -14.91 10.47
CA LEU A 96 15.52 -14.05 9.32
C LEU A 96 16.73 -13.14 9.57
N ASP A 97 17.70 -13.22 8.66
CA ASP A 97 18.85 -12.33 8.62
C ASP A 97 18.82 -11.50 7.33
N ILE A 98 19.06 -10.19 7.43
CA ILE A 98 19.00 -9.24 6.30
C ILE A 98 20.33 -8.49 6.22
N GLN A 99 21.10 -8.74 5.16
CA GLN A 99 22.44 -8.18 4.95
C GLN A 99 22.50 -7.37 3.65
N ASN A 100 21.64 -6.36 3.52
CA ASN A 100 21.54 -5.54 2.31
C ASN A 100 22.23 -4.16 2.43
N GLY A 101 22.96 -3.92 3.53
CA GLY A 101 23.61 -2.63 3.82
C GLY A 101 22.66 -1.49 4.19
N SER A 102 21.34 -1.73 4.23
CA SER A 102 20.37 -0.74 4.70
C SER A 102 20.35 -0.70 6.23
N ALA A 103 20.34 0.51 6.79
CA ALA A 103 20.15 0.71 8.22
C ALA A 103 18.70 0.49 8.66
N LYS A 104 17.73 0.37 7.76
CA LYS A 104 16.33 0.12 8.13
C LYS A 104 15.70 -0.86 7.17
N ASN A 105 15.19 -1.95 7.73
CA ASN A 105 14.55 -3.01 6.97
C ASN A 105 13.15 -3.28 7.49
N GLY A 106 12.24 -3.52 6.55
CA GLY A 106 10.94 -4.12 6.80
C GLY A 106 10.92 -5.53 6.22
N PHE A 107 10.11 -6.40 6.81
CA PHE A 107 9.91 -7.75 6.32
C PHE A 107 8.47 -8.23 6.55
N GLN A 108 8.11 -9.29 5.84
CA GLN A 108 6.91 -10.08 6.08
C GLN A 108 7.20 -11.54 5.75
N ILE A 109 6.79 -12.46 6.62
CA ILE A 109 6.94 -13.90 6.44
C ILE A 109 5.55 -14.53 6.40
N VAL A 110 5.35 -15.47 5.48
CA VAL A 110 4.21 -16.38 5.40
C VAL A 110 4.75 -17.80 5.25
N VAL A 111 4.04 -18.79 5.79
CA VAL A 111 4.38 -20.22 5.64
C VAL A 111 3.19 -20.91 5.02
N LEU A 112 3.40 -21.50 3.85
CA LEU A 112 2.34 -22.09 3.03
C LEU A 112 2.64 -23.54 2.71
N ASP A 113 1.57 -24.32 2.60
CA ASP A 113 1.62 -25.63 1.95
C ASP A 113 1.84 -25.45 0.45
N SER A 114 2.82 -26.17 -0.11
CA SER A 114 3.28 -25.96 -1.48
C SER A 114 2.27 -26.41 -2.54
N ILE A 115 1.32 -27.29 -2.18
CA ILE A 115 0.31 -27.83 -3.09
C ILE A 115 -0.94 -26.94 -3.09
N SER A 116 -1.47 -26.66 -1.90
CA SER A 116 -2.73 -25.96 -1.70
C SER A 116 -2.60 -24.44 -1.59
N ASN A 117 -1.38 -23.90 -1.41
CA ASN A 117 -1.11 -22.49 -1.14
C ASN A 117 -1.86 -21.92 0.09
N SER A 118 -2.30 -22.82 0.98
CA SER A 118 -2.95 -22.50 2.26
C SER A 118 -1.93 -22.39 3.38
N ASN A 119 -2.28 -21.77 4.51
CA ASN A 119 -1.36 -21.67 5.65
C ASN A 119 -0.90 -23.06 6.10
N ALA A 120 0.42 -23.24 6.26
CA ALA A 120 1.00 -24.46 6.82
C ALA A 120 1.42 -24.24 8.27
N GLY A 121 0.77 -24.95 9.18
CA GLY A 121 1.02 -24.84 10.62
C GLY A 121 0.56 -23.52 11.22
N ASN A 122 1.04 -23.24 12.44
CA ASN A 122 0.73 -22.03 13.18
C ASN A 122 2.00 -21.19 13.36
N LEU A 123 1.95 -19.92 12.97
CA LEU A 123 3.04 -18.97 13.21
C LEU A 123 2.99 -18.47 14.65
N ILE A 124 4.14 -18.55 15.35
CA ILE A 124 4.29 -18.13 16.74
C ILE A 124 5.28 -16.96 16.79
N VAL A 125 4.90 -15.89 17.48
CA VAL A 125 5.77 -14.72 17.70
C VAL A 125 6.78 -15.05 18.80
N THR A 126 8.06 -15.10 18.47
CA THR A 126 9.16 -15.35 19.41
C THR A 126 9.78 -14.05 19.96
N ASP A 127 9.80 -12.98 19.17
CA ASP A 127 10.21 -11.63 19.60
C ASP A 127 9.01 -10.68 19.55
N ALA A 128 8.23 -10.67 20.64
CA ALA A 128 7.04 -9.84 20.76
C ALA A 128 7.35 -8.34 20.87
N ASN A 129 8.60 -7.94 21.13
CA ASN A 129 8.96 -6.52 21.20
C ASN A 129 9.13 -5.92 19.80
N ASN A 130 9.68 -6.70 18.87
CA ASN A 130 9.98 -6.21 17.52
C ASN A 130 9.09 -6.78 16.42
N THR A 131 8.37 -7.87 16.67
CA THR A 131 7.54 -8.54 15.67
C THR A 131 6.09 -8.69 16.13
N LYS A 132 5.20 -8.93 15.17
CA LYS A 132 3.78 -9.15 15.41
C LYS A 132 3.20 -10.11 14.38
N LEU A 133 2.17 -10.85 14.82
CA LEU A 133 1.29 -11.62 13.94
C LEU A 133 0.23 -10.69 13.37
N ILE A 134 -0.02 -10.79 12.06
CA ILE A 134 -1.15 -10.15 11.38
C ILE A 134 -1.88 -11.17 10.50
N SER A 135 -3.13 -10.87 10.15
CA SER A 135 -3.94 -11.67 9.25
C SER A 135 -4.44 -10.84 8.06
N GLY A 136 -4.57 -11.46 6.90
CA GLY A 136 -5.19 -10.88 5.71
C GLY A 136 -5.19 -11.87 4.56
N ASN A 137 -6.07 -11.71 3.58
CA ASN A 137 -6.17 -12.63 2.42
C ASN A 137 -6.23 -14.12 2.82
N ASN A 138 -6.94 -14.44 3.91
CA ASN A 138 -7.06 -15.78 4.48
C ASN A 138 -5.72 -16.42 4.90
N ARG A 139 -4.68 -15.59 5.10
CA ARG A 139 -3.33 -15.98 5.49
C ARG A 139 -2.88 -15.29 6.78
N PHE A 140 -1.93 -15.93 7.46
CA PHE A 140 -1.26 -15.40 8.63
C PHE A 140 0.18 -15.02 8.30
N TYR A 141 0.62 -13.89 8.84
CA TYR A 141 1.94 -13.35 8.56
C TYR A 141 2.63 -12.89 9.85
N ILE A 142 3.96 -13.06 9.89
CA ILE A 142 4.80 -12.35 10.86
C ILE A 142 5.42 -11.14 10.18
N THR A 143 5.34 -9.97 10.82
CA THR A 143 5.98 -8.74 10.35
C THR A 143 6.58 -7.95 11.50
N HIS A 144 7.37 -6.93 11.18
CA HIS A 144 7.97 -6.00 12.13
C HIS A 144 6.93 -5.08 12.78
N LYS A 145 7.25 -4.52 13.96
CA LYS A 145 6.51 -3.43 14.62
C LYS A 145 7.10 -2.04 14.34
N ALA A 146 8.37 -1.99 13.97
CA ALA A 146 9.12 -0.80 13.59
C ALA A 146 10.21 -1.23 12.58
N PRO A 147 10.54 -0.42 11.56
CA PRO A 147 11.69 -0.70 10.72
C PRO A 147 12.96 -0.57 11.57
N ARG A 148 13.79 -1.61 11.56
CA ARG A 148 15.00 -1.72 12.41
C ARG A 148 16.25 -1.98 11.56
N ASN A 149 17.39 -1.64 12.14
CA ASN A 149 18.73 -1.97 11.65
C ASN A 149 18.97 -3.47 11.78
#